data_AF-A0A9N8N811-F1
#
_entry.id   AF-A0A9N8N811-F1
#
_cell.length_a   1.000
_cell.length_b   1.000
_cell.length_c   1.000
_cell.angle_alpha   90.00
_cell.angle_beta   90.00
_cell.angle_gamma   90.00
#
_symmetry.space_group_name_H-M   'P 1'
#
loop_
_entity.id
_entity.type
_entity.pdbx_description
1 polymer ?
#
loop_
_entity_poly.entity_id
_entity_poly.type
_entity_poly.pdbx_seq_one_letter_code
_entity_poly.pdbx_strand_id
1 'polypeptide(L)' 'MIVCVCKSVSDRKIRASIAEGVDSFDELQFELGVASCCGKCADSVRGVMMESGVCASRCGFEHHSQAVPLTFYERKAA' A
#
# COMPACT_ATOMS: atom_id res chain seq x y z
N MET A 1 14.93 -9.96 4.02
CA MET A 1 14.34 -9.98 5.37
C MET A 1 12.82 -10.15 5.28
N ILE A 2 12.14 -10.78 6.25
CA ILE A 2 10.66 -10.71 6.36
C ILE A 2 10.27 -9.35 6.94
N VAL A 3 9.43 -8.62 6.23
CA VAL A 3 8.95 -7.28 6.61
C VAL A 3 7.55 -7.34 7.21
N CYS A 4 6.63 -8.12 6.60
CA CYS A 4 5.30 -8.37 7.16
C CYS A 4 5.15 -9.84 7.53
N VAL A 5 5.09 -10.12 8.84
CA VAL A 5 4.89 -11.50 9.34
C VAL A 5 3.47 -11.98 9.06
N CYS A 6 2.45 -11.13 9.27
CA CYS A 6 1.04 -11.51 9.09
C CYS A 6 0.68 -11.98 7.68
N LYS A 7 1.42 -11.50 6.66
CA LYS A 7 1.19 -11.82 5.24
C LYS A 7 2.36 -12.53 4.60
N SER A 8 3.37 -12.92 5.38
CA SER A 8 4.61 -13.55 4.90
C SER A 8 5.28 -12.78 3.75
N VAL A 9 5.33 -11.45 3.85
CA VAL A 9 5.93 -10.58 2.84
C VAL A 9 7.38 -10.28 3.22
N SER A 10 8.29 -10.54 2.28
CA SER A 10 9.70 -10.21 2.40
C SER A 10 10.05 -8.88 1.72
N ASP A 11 11.15 -8.28 2.15
CA ASP A 11 11.76 -7.11 1.50
C ASP A 11 11.98 -7.37 -0.01
N ARG A 12 12.46 -8.55 -0.39
CA ARG A 12 12.61 -8.95 -1.80
C ARG A 12 11.29 -8.88 -2.56
N LYS A 13 10.17 -9.28 -1.94
CA LYS A 13 8.85 -9.24 -2.56
C LYS A 13 8.36 -7.81 -2.76
N ILE A 14 8.61 -6.93 -1.78
CA ILE A 14 8.31 -5.50 -1.89
C ILE A 14 9.11 -4.86 -3.03
N ARG A 15 10.42 -5.11 -3.08
CA ARG A 15 11.30 -4.59 -4.15
C ARG A 15 10.92 -5.13 -5.54
N ALA A 16 10.45 -6.37 -5.61
CA ALA A 16 9.94 -6.94 -6.87
C ALA A 16 8.68 -6.20 -7.37
N SER A 17 7.69 -5.97 -6.49
CA SER A 17 6.50 -5.19 -6.85
C SER A 17 6.82 -3.75 -7.26
N ILE A 18 7.80 -3.12 -6.60
CA ILE A 18 8.32 -1.81 -7.00
C ILE A 18 8.95 -1.87 -8.40
N ALA A 19 9.76 -2.89 -8.69
CA ALA A 19 10.37 -3.07 -10.00
C ALA A 19 9.32 -3.38 -11.11
N GLU A 20 8.19 -3.96 -10.73
CA GLU A 20 7.02 -4.18 -11.60
C GLU A 20 6.20 -2.91 -11.84
N GLY A 21 6.51 -1.80 -11.14
CA GLY A 21 5.94 -0.49 -11.39
C GLY A 21 5.09 0.08 -10.24
N VAL A 22 4.96 -0.62 -9.12
CA VAL A 22 4.22 -0.11 -7.96
C VAL A 22 4.97 1.08 -7.36
N ASP A 23 4.30 2.24 -7.28
CA ASP A 23 4.91 3.49 -6.82
C ASP A 23 4.25 4.10 -5.57
N SER A 24 3.19 3.46 -5.05
CA SER A 24 2.46 3.93 -3.87
C SER A 24 2.33 2.87 -2.78
N PHE A 25 2.14 3.34 -1.53
CA PHE A 25 1.95 2.46 -0.39
C PHE A 25 0.59 1.74 -0.46
N ASP A 26 -0.44 2.42 -0.95
CA ASP A 26 -1.79 1.86 -1.09
C ASP A 26 -1.81 0.71 -2.09
N GLU A 27 -1.10 0.83 -3.22
CA GLU A 27 -0.92 -0.27 -4.18
C GLU A 27 -0.16 -1.44 -3.57
N LEU A 28 0.95 -1.21 -2.85
CA LEU A 28 1.65 -2.29 -2.14
C LEU A 28 0.74 -2.97 -1.10
N GLN A 29 -0.08 -2.19 -0.39
CA GLN A 29 -1.04 -2.71 0.57
C GLN A 29 -2.12 -3.56 -0.13
N PHE A 30 -2.62 -3.14 -1.28
CA PHE A 30 -3.59 -3.88 -2.08
C PHE A 30 -2.99 -5.19 -2.63
N GLU A 31 -1.84 -5.12 -3.28
CA GLU A 31 -1.18 -6.26 -3.95
C GLU A 31 -0.60 -7.29 -2.97
N LEU A 32 0.09 -6.81 -1.92
CA LEU A 32 0.81 -7.67 -0.99
C LEU A 32 0.09 -7.87 0.34
N GLY A 33 -0.98 -7.12 0.61
CA GLY A 33 -1.69 -7.14 1.88
C GLY A 33 -0.91 -6.51 3.03
N VAL A 34 0.20 -5.81 2.79
CA VAL A 34 1.02 -5.24 3.87
C VAL A 34 0.23 -4.24 4.69
N ALA A 35 0.47 -4.22 6.00
CA ALA A 35 -0.23 -3.38 6.99
C ALA A 35 -1.77 -3.59 7.09
N SER A 36 -2.38 -4.55 6.38
CA SER A 36 -3.83 -4.81 6.43
C SER A 36 -4.30 -5.69 7.61
N CYS A 37 -3.37 -6.23 8.42
CA CYS A 37 -3.71 -7.09 9.57
C CYS A 37 -3.42 -6.39 10.90
N CYS A 38 -2.19 -6.44 11.40
CA CYS A 38 -1.82 -5.78 12.66
C CYS A 38 -1.24 -4.37 12.49
N GLY A 39 -1.00 -3.93 11.24
CA GLY A 39 -0.43 -2.61 10.90
C GLY A 39 1.07 -2.41 11.21
N LYS A 40 1.68 -3.23 12.07
CA LYS A 40 3.03 -2.98 12.62
C LYS A 40 4.17 -2.91 11.60
N CYS A 41 4.00 -3.46 10.40
CA CYS A 41 5.02 -3.41 9.36
C CYS A 41 5.01 -2.12 8.53
N ALA A 42 4.06 -1.20 8.73
CA ALA A 42 3.86 -0.04 7.87
C ALA A 42 5.13 0.80 7.71
N ASP A 43 5.78 1.18 8.82
CA ASP A 43 7.00 2.00 8.77
C ASP A 43 8.17 1.26 8.12
N SER A 44 8.30 -0.05 8.39
CA SER A 44 9.33 -0.87 7.75
C SER A 44 9.13 -0.99 6.24
N VAL A 45 7.89 -1.12 5.77
CA VAL A 45 7.57 -1.13 4.34
C VAL A 45 7.92 0.23 3.71
N ARG A 46 7.53 1.34 4.36
CA ARG A 46 7.87 2.70 3.89
C ARG A 46 9.38 2.92 3.82
N GLY A 47 10.13 2.38 4.78
CA GLY A 47 11.60 2.37 4.75
C GLY A 47 12.14 1.67 3.51
N VAL A 48 11.65 0.47 3.20
CA VAL A 48 12.05 -0.27 1.97
C VAL A 48 11.70 0.52 0.71
N MET A 49 10.52 1.15 0.66
CA MET A 49 10.12 2.00 -0.47
C MET A 49 11.08 3.18 -0.65
N MET A 50 11.42 3.88 0.44
CA MET A 50 12.38 5.00 0.42
C MET A 50 13.78 4.56 -0.01
N GLU A 51 14.28 3.43 0.50
CA GLU A 51 15.54 2.83 0.05
C GLU A 51 15.53 2.47 -1.43
N SER A 52 14.36 2.08 -1.96
CA SER A 52 14.17 1.73 -3.37
C SER A 52 13.95 2.96 -4.27
N GLY A 53 14.01 4.18 -3.71
CA GLY A 53 13.75 5.42 -4.44
C GLY A 53 12.28 5.72 -4.70
N VAL A 54 11.37 4.93 -4.13
CA VAL A 54 9.92 5.08 -4.19
C VAL A 54 9.46 5.84 -2.95
N CYS A 55 9.77 7.14 -2.88
CA CYS A 55 9.18 8.01 -1.86
C CYS A 55 9.22 9.49 -2.27
N ALA A 56 8.02 10.07 -2.27
CA ALA A 56 7.63 11.48 -2.23
C ALA A 56 7.92 12.40 -3.43
N SER A 57 9.02 12.32 -4.17
CA SER A 57 9.37 13.38 -5.15
C SER A 57 8.58 13.38 -6.47
N ARG A 58 7.67 12.43 -6.68
CA ARG A 58 6.61 12.53 -7.71
C ARG A 58 5.30 13.14 -7.16
N CYS A 59 5.30 13.76 -5.98
CA CYS A 59 4.16 14.52 -5.45
C CYS A 59 3.82 15.82 -6.22
N GLY A 60 4.27 15.95 -7.48
CA GLY A 60 3.81 16.97 -8.39
C GLY A 60 2.96 16.36 -9.51
N PHE A 61 1.66 16.12 -9.23
CA PHE A 61 0.56 15.98 -10.21
C PHE A 61 0.68 14.74 -11.16
N GLU A 62 -0.18 13.72 -11.22
CA GLU A 62 -1.62 13.58 -10.99
C GLU A 62 -1.92 12.26 -10.24
N HIS A 63 -2.39 12.35 -9.00
CA HIS A 63 -3.20 11.29 -8.43
C HIS A 63 -4.64 11.56 -8.87
N HIS A 64 -5.18 10.77 -9.81
CA HIS A 64 -6.63 10.66 -9.95
C HIS A 64 -7.14 9.89 -8.72
N SER A 65 -7.29 10.58 -7.60
CA SER A 65 -8.07 10.10 -6.47
C SER A 65 -9.53 10.07 -6.93
N GLN A 66 -9.95 8.98 -7.55
CA GLN A 66 -11.37 8.75 -7.70
C GLN A 66 -11.91 8.38 -6.32
N ALA A 67 -12.22 9.40 -5.52
CA ALA A 67 -13.09 9.27 -4.38
C ALA A 67 -14.46 8.83 -4.93
N VAL A 68 -14.69 7.52 -5.01
CA VAL A 68 -16.00 6.98 -5.33
C VAL A 68 -16.89 7.27 -4.12
N PRO A 69 -18.00 8.01 -4.27
CA PRO A 69 -18.92 8.23 -3.16
C PRO A 69 -19.52 6.88 -2.76
N LEU A 70 -19.22 6.43 -1.54
CA LEU A 70 -19.92 5.30 -0.92
C LEU A 70 -21.34 5.77 -0.61
N THR A 71 -22.27 5.48 -1.51
CA THR A 71 -23.70 5.71 -1.25
C THR A 71 -24.15 4.71 -0.19
N PHE A 72 -24.39 5.22 1.01
CA PHE A 72 -25.02 4.50 2.11
C PHE A 72 -26.46 4.19 1.68
N TYR A 73 -26.71 3.00 1.13
CA TYR A 73 -28.06 2.56 0.81
C TYR A 73 -28.80 2.40 2.15
N GLU A 74 -29.65 3.36 2.51
CA GLU A 74 -30.48 3.30 3.71
C GLU A 74 -31.39 2.07 3.65
N ARG A 75 -30.98 1.00 4.34
CA ARG A 75 -31.82 -0.18 4.53
C ARG A 75 -32.84 0.17 5.62
N LYS A 76 -33.98 0.76 5.22
CA LYS A 76 -35.18 0.91 6.05
C LYS A 76 -35.51 -0.45 6.69
N ALA A 77 -35.43 -0.52 8.02
CA ALA A 77 -36.04 -1.60 8.77
C ALA A 77 -37.57 -1.43 8.67
N ALA A 78 -38.24 -2.44 8.13
CA ALA A 78 -39.70 -2.56 8.15
C ALA A 78 -40.14 -3.21 9.47
#